data_AF-A0A4Z0YGD7-F1
#
_entry.id   AF-A0A4Z0YGD7-F1
#
_cell.length_a   1.000
_cell.length_b   1.000
_cell.length_c   1.000
_cell.angle_alpha   90.00
_cell.angle_beta   90.00
_cell.angle_gamma   90.00
#
_symmetry.space_group_name_H-M   'P 1'
#
loop_
_entity.id
_entity.type
_entity.pdbx_description
1 polymer ?
#
loop_
_entity_poly.entity_id
_entity_poly.type
_entity_poly.pdbx_seq_one_letter_code
_entity_poly.pdbx_strand_id
1 'polypeptide(L)'
;MLSQRLTRQRPRLVTVTRLHHQPLPRPRFFSTETRKTSSPSAIGIGVVSFATGLAAGLALYRSGKSGKRVASPTPLVTPTTITTPDLNELGISDKIAYTNPPTLEDVTQQLNEHTFTVRGAPGGVDRYDGAQLASNSPCEDAFVHGSFTNPFDGANDGSKWMAWAVFDGHCGWQLSNLLKTQLMPFVRRSLADAKLTDKSEMSEEAVQQALKDSFTTLDDALVKSATAIIESDLPFAVKARQLEPAYAGACALLTLFDPESRKLHVASTGDCRAVLGQKAADGKWLTTALSEDCTGATPSEVARIKAQFPDEADVVQGGRVWGLQPSRTFGDGMWKWTATLKKNLRYHFNGLSLPSQTRYKNYKDGPYVTAEPLVTTTQIPDPKEGRPSFLILATDGLWDTMSSEQAVDLVGKWYDRQQKGAVVEPEKPAEDFGPIILGWKQQCKYEERKATFRDDNAAVHLMRNGLGGAMKRWSVALWRFAIQIQEIFGMTSLCR
;
A
#
# COMPACT_ATOMS: atom_id res chain seq x y z
N MET A 1 64.08 -46.17 -27.39
CA MET A 1 63.95 -46.30 -25.92
C MET A 1 65.08 -45.49 -25.29
N LEU A 2 64.77 -44.28 -24.83
CA LEU A 2 65.75 -43.36 -24.24
C LEU A 2 65.04 -42.61 -23.09
N SER A 3 65.45 -42.94 -21.88
CA SER A 3 65.17 -42.19 -20.66
C SER A 3 66.22 -41.09 -20.55
N GLN A 4 65.81 -39.83 -20.67
CA GLN A 4 66.64 -38.70 -20.27
C GLN A 4 65.78 -37.64 -19.57
N ARG A 5 66.15 -37.41 -18.31
CA ARG A 5 65.77 -36.25 -17.50
C ARG A 5 66.23 -34.99 -18.23
N LEU A 6 65.30 -34.05 -18.46
CA LEU A 6 65.63 -32.67 -18.79
C LEU A 6 65.10 -31.76 -17.69
N THR A 7 66.05 -31.17 -16.98
CA THR A 7 65.95 -29.97 -16.17
C THR A 7 65.35 -28.83 -17.01
N ARG A 8 64.29 -28.18 -16.49
CA ARG A 8 63.85 -26.87 -17.00
C ARG A 8 63.73 -25.88 -15.87
N GLN A 9 64.51 -24.82 -16.00
CA GLN A 9 64.61 -23.67 -15.12
C GLN A 9 63.27 -22.94 -14.96
N ARG A 10 63.08 -22.38 -13.77
CA ARG A 10 61.99 -21.46 -13.42
C ARG A 10 62.13 -20.13 -14.18
N PRO A 11 61.07 -19.61 -14.82
CA PRO A 11 60.91 -18.17 -14.99
C PRO A 11 60.28 -17.57 -13.72
N ARG A 12 60.86 -16.48 -13.22
CA ARG A 12 60.30 -15.65 -12.15
C ARG A 12 58.97 -15.06 -12.63
N LEU A 13 57.86 -15.45 -12.00
CA LEU A 13 56.61 -14.71 -12.10
C LEU A 13 56.75 -13.40 -11.32
N VAL A 14 56.53 -12.30 -12.02
CA VAL A 14 56.36 -10.96 -11.45
C VAL A 14 55.14 -10.99 -10.54
N THR A 15 55.33 -10.56 -9.29
CA THR A 15 54.27 -10.34 -8.32
C THR A 15 53.37 -9.21 -8.82
N VAL A 16 52.22 -9.57 -9.42
CA VAL A 16 51.11 -8.63 -9.55
C VAL A 16 50.38 -8.66 -8.22
N THR A 17 50.58 -7.61 -7.43
CA THR A 17 49.82 -7.30 -6.24
C THR A 17 48.33 -7.30 -6.62
N ARG A 18 47.58 -8.31 -6.18
CA ARG A 18 46.12 -8.23 -6.14
C ARG A 18 45.80 -7.08 -5.19
N LEU A 19 45.39 -5.95 -5.73
CA LEU A 19 44.60 -4.98 -5.00
C LEU A 19 43.37 -5.73 -4.48
N HIS A 20 43.33 -5.97 -3.18
CA HIS A 20 42.09 -6.30 -2.50
C HIS A 20 41.13 -5.15 -2.80
N HIS A 21 40.12 -5.39 -3.64
CA HIS A 21 38.94 -4.55 -3.64
C HIS A 21 38.31 -4.68 -2.26
N GLN A 22 38.56 -3.68 -1.41
CA GLN A 22 37.72 -3.43 -0.26
C GLN A 22 36.30 -3.20 -0.79
N PRO A 23 35.28 -3.90 -0.27
CA PRO A 23 33.91 -3.62 -0.65
C PRO A 23 33.61 -2.15 -0.33
N LEU A 24 33.10 -1.44 -1.34
CA LEU A 24 32.61 -0.08 -1.16
C LEU A 24 31.55 -0.08 -0.04
N PRO A 25 31.55 0.89 0.87
CA PRO A 25 30.49 1.01 1.85
C PRO A 25 29.16 1.15 1.11
N ARG A 26 28.18 0.31 1.48
CA ARG A 26 26.82 0.38 0.96
C ARG A 26 26.29 1.81 1.08
N PRO A 27 25.51 2.33 0.10
CA PRO A 27 24.87 3.63 0.24
C PRO A 27 24.09 3.69 1.56
N ARG A 28 24.47 4.64 2.42
CA ARG A 28 23.86 4.83 3.75
C ARG A 28 22.48 5.43 3.57
N PHE A 29 21.46 4.59 3.53
CA PHE A 29 20.23 4.93 4.23
C PHE A 29 20.54 4.76 5.72
N PHE A 30 20.26 5.78 6.54
CA PHE A 30 20.68 5.82 7.95
C PHE A 30 20.36 4.50 8.68
N SER A 31 21.41 3.72 8.90
CA SER A 31 21.42 2.51 9.72
C SER A 31 21.16 2.87 11.18
N THR A 32 20.54 1.96 11.93
CA THR A 32 20.22 2.09 13.36
C THR A 32 21.46 2.00 14.27
N GLU A 33 22.56 2.70 13.98
CA GLU A 33 23.73 2.75 14.86
C GLU A 33 23.82 4.05 15.65
N THR A 34 23.60 3.95 16.96
CA THR A 34 23.99 4.96 17.96
C THR A 34 25.47 4.80 18.29
N ARG A 35 26.30 5.78 17.88
CA ARG A 35 27.74 5.77 18.14
C ARG A 35 28.05 6.31 19.53
N LYS A 36 28.64 5.49 20.42
CA LYS A 36 29.29 5.94 21.67
C LYS A 36 30.68 6.51 21.34
N THR A 37 30.98 7.72 21.80
CA THR A 37 32.35 8.24 21.86
C THR A 37 32.63 8.85 23.24
N SER A 38 33.74 8.42 23.82
CA SER A 38 34.35 8.89 25.08
C SER A 38 34.87 10.32 24.98
N SER A 39 34.70 11.10 26.06
CA SER A 39 35.21 12.46 26.27
C SER A 39 36.69 12.48 26.74
N PRO A 40 37.37 13.64 26.71
CA PRO A 40 37.32 14.55 27.88
C PRO A 40 37.25 16.07 27.59
N SER A 41 36.46 16.79 28.42
CA SER A 41 36.57 18.17 29.00
C SER A 41 37.12 19.35 28.16
N ALA A 42 36.56 20.57 28.10
CA ALA A 42 35.54 21.26 28.92
C ALA A 42 35.00 22.56 28.25
N ILE A 43 33.73 22.88 28.57
CA ILE A 43 33.04 24.20 28.69
C ILE A 43 32.74 25.03 27.41
N GLY A 44 31.43 25.25 27.14
CA GLY A 44 30.99 26.54 26.58
C GLY A 44 29.82 26.63 25.57
N ILE A 45 28.66 26.02 25.85
CA ILE A 45 27.30 26.44 25.41
C ILE A 45 26.94 26.34 23.91
N GLY A 46 25.94 25.50 23.61
CA GLY A 46 25.04 25.68 22.46
C GLY A 46 24.70 24.45 21.62
N VAL A 47 24.25 23.33 22.20
CA VAL A 47 23.64 22.22 21.42
C VAL A 47 22.21 21.99 21.89
N VAL A 48 21.27 22.28 21.00
CA VAL A 48 19.84 22.00 21.14
C VAL A 48 19.62 20.52 20.82
N SER A 49 19.37 19.71 21.85
CA SER A 49 19.07 18.29 21.72
C SER A 49 17.66 18.06 21.17
N PHE A 50 17.57 17.34 20.04
CA PHE A 50 16.34 16.88 19.38
C PHE A 50 15.67 15.69 20.12
N ALA A 51 15.52 15.80 21.45
CA ALA A 51 14.90 14.77 22.30
C ALA A 51 13.59 15.24 22.98
N THR A 52 13.05 16.40 22.59
CA THR A 52 11.84 16.99 23.19
C THR A 52 10.61 16.99 22.25
N GLY A 53 10.54 16.05 21.30
CA GLY A 53 9.40 15.93 20.38
C GLY A 53 8.26 15.00 20.83
N LEU A 54 8.52 14.05 21.72
CA LEU A 54 7.53 13.03 22.14
C LEU A 54 6.86 13.32 23.50
N ALA A 55 7.36 14.29 24.27
CA ALA A 55 6.75 14.71 25.53
C ALA A 55 5.79 15.92 25.39
N ALA A 56 5.88 16.70 24.31
CA ALA A 56 5.05 17.90 24.12
C ALA A 56 3.61 17.59 23.66
N GLY A 57 3.33 16.38 23.15
CA GLY A 57 1.98 15.93 22.83
C GLY A 57 1.09 15.65 24.05
N LEU A 58 1.67 15.57 25.26
CA LEU A 58 0.93 15.27 26.49
C LEU A 58 0.58 16.51 27.32
N ALA A 59 1.21 17.67 27.08
CA ALA A 59 1.11 18.84 27.96
C ALA A 59 0.13 19.94 27.51
N LEU A 60 -0.33 19.95 26.24
CA LEU A 60 -1.30 20.95 25.76
C LEU A 60 -2.77 20.54 25.96
N TYR A 61 -3.06 19.41 26.61
CA TYR A 61 -4.42 19.02 26.99
C TYR A 61 -4.83 19.46 28.42
N ARG A 62 -4.02 20.33 29.06
CA ARG A 62 -4.27 20.83 30.42
C ARG A 62 -4.31 22.36 30.50
N SER A 63 -5.10 23.02 29.67
CA SER A 63 -5.74 24.28 30.08
C SER A 63 -6.90 24.66 29.16
N GLY A 64 -8.10 24.30 29.60
CA GLY A 64 -9.34 24.58 28.89
C GLY A 64 -10.53 24.14 29.75
N LYS A 65 -10.75 24.81 30.88
CA LYS A 65 -12.00 24.66 31.65
C LYS A 65 -13.12 25.37 30.89
N SER A 66 -13.99 24.61 30.24
CA SER A 66 -15.40 24.96 30.02
C SER A 66 -16.17 23.78 29.39
N GLY A 67 -17.21 23.29 30.08
CA GLY A 67 -18.22 22.38 29.51
C GLY A 67 -18.04 20.89 29.81
N LYS A 68 -18.61 20.42 30.93
CA LYS A 68 -18.80 18.98 31.20
C LYS A 68 -19.72 18.35 30.16
N ARG A 69 -19.17 17.45 29.33
CA ARG A 69 -19.85 16.23 28.87
C ARG A 69 -18.86 15.09 29.07
N VAL A 70 -18.94 14.47 30.24
CA VAL A 70 -18.32 13.17 30.50
C VAL A 70 -19.01 12.22 29.52
N ALA A 71 -18.26 11.73 28.53
CA ALA A 71 -18.72 10.61 27.72
C ALA A 71 -19.07 9.49 28.70
N SER A 72 -20.35 9.11 28.71
CA SER A 72 -20.82 7.91 29.39
C SER A 72 -19.89 6.76 28.99
N PRO A 73 -19.48 5.90 29.95
CA PRO A 73 -18.78 4.69 29.59
C PRO A 73 -19.65 3.97 28.56
N THR A 74 -19.07 3.67 27.40
CA THR A 74 -19.69 2.73 26.46
C THR A 74 -20.13 1.54 27.31
N PRO A 75 -21.43 1.17 27.33
CA PRO A 75 -21.84 0.05 28.15
C PRO A 75 -20.95 -1.11 27.75
N LEU A 76 -20.26 -1.70 28.74
CA LEU A 76 -19.75 -3.05 28.60
C LEU A 76 -20.92 -3.83 28.01
N VAL A 77 -20.77 -4.34 26.78
CA VAL A 77 -21.72 -5.31 26.26
C VAL A 77 -21.67 -6.42 27.29
N THR A 78 -22.68 -6.47 28.16
CA THR A 78 -22.83 -7.56 29.11
C THR A 78 -22.80 -8.78 28.22
N PRO A 79 -21.82 -9.71 28.41
CA PRO A 79 -21.84 -10.94 27.66
C PRO A 79 -23.25 -11.49 27.81
N THR A 80 -23.96 -11.66 26.71
CA THR A 80 -25.27 -12.30 26.79
C THR A 80 -24.98 -13.61 27.50
N THR A 81 -25.61 -13.86 28.65
CA THR A 81 -25.46 -15.12 29.37
C THR A 81 -26.10 -16.18 28.48
N ILE A 82 -25.33 -16.71 27.56
CA ILE A 82 -25.74 -17.78 26.68
C ILE A 82 -25.67 -19.03 27.54
N THR A 83 -26.80 -19.72 27.68
CA THR A 83 -26.77 -21.10 28.20
C THR A 83 -25.85 -21.92 27.30
N THR A 84 -25.16 -22.91 27.87
CA THR A 84 -24.38 -23.86 27.08
C THR A 84 -25.25 -24.37 25.94
N PRO A 85 -24.88 -24.16 24.66
CA PRO A 85 -25.66 -24.66 23.54
C PRO A 85 -25.81 -26.18 23.67
N ASP A 86 -27.03 -26.69 23.59
CA ASP A 86 -27.24 -28.13 23.57
C ASP A 86 -26.85 -28.66 22.19
N LEU A 87 -25.68 -29.29 22.09
CA LEU A 87 -25.20 -29.84 20.82
C LEU A 87 -26.09 -30.98 20.28
N ASN A 88 -27.00 -31.53 21.10
CA ASN A 88 -28.02 -32.46 20.59
C ASN A 88 -29.00 -31.77 19.63
N GLU A 89 -29.14 -30.44 19.68
CA GLU A 89 -29.95 -29.66 18.73
C GLU A 89 -29.38 -29.69 17.30
N LEU A 90 -28.08 -30.01 17.15
CA LEU A 90 -27.46 -30.21 15.83
C LEU A 90 -27.88 -31.55 15.19
N GLY A 91 -28.45 -32.47 15.97
CA GLY A 91 -28.83 -33.80 15.54
C GLY A 91 -27.63 -34.71 15.23
N ILE A 92 -27.93 -35.92 14.72
CA ILE A 92 -26.95 -36.88 14.23
C ILE A 92 -27.07 -36.91 12.70
N SER A 93 -25.96 -36.75 11.99
CA SER A 93 -25.95 -36.77 10.52
C SER A 93 -24.75 -37.56 9.98
N ASP A 94 -25.00 -38.40 8.97
CA ASP A 94 -23.98 -39.02 8.12
C ASP A 94 -23.73 -38.21 6.83
N LYS A 95 -24.39 -37.05 6.70
CA LYS A 95 -24.34 -36.14 5.54
C LYS A 95 -23.85 -34.76 5.94
N ILE A 96 -23.08 -34.13 5.05
CA ILE A 96 -22.65 -32.74 5.21
C ILE A 96 -23.76 -31.84 4.65
N ALA A 97 -24.32 -30.97 5.50
CA ALA A 97 -25.19 -29.88 5.08
C ALA A 97 -24.31 -28.70 4.63
N TYR A 98 -24.05 -28.61 3.33
CA TYR A 98 -23.33 -27.48 2.76
C TYR A 98 -24.22 -26.22 2.75
N THR A 99 -23.61 -25.06 2.94
CA THR A 99 -24.30 -23.78 2.71
C THR A 99 -24.65 -23.65 1.23
N ASN A 100 -25.83 -23.11 0.96
CA ASN A 100 -26.23 -22.81 -0.41
C ASN A 100 -25.30 -21.72 -0.99
N PRO A 101 -25.02 -21.73 -2.31
CA PRO A 101 -24.33 -20.63 -2.96
C PRO A 101 -25.09 -19.30 -2.73
N PRO A 102 -24.39 -18.18 -2.50
CA PRO A 102 -25.02 -16.86 -2.42
C PRO A 102 -25.87 -16.56 -3.65
N THR A 103 -27.00 -15.92 -3.42
CA THR A 103 -27.87 -15.36 -4.45
C THR A 103 -27.25 -14.08 -5.04
N LEU A 104 -27.82 -13.59 -6.14
CA LEU A 104 -27.43 -12.31 -6.73
C LEU A 104 -27.69 -11.13 -5.78
N GLU A 105 -28.76 -11.22 -4.98
CA GLU A 105 -29.10 -10.22 -3.98
C GLU A 105 -28.07 -10.23 -2.85
N ASP A 106 -27.70 -11.40 -2.32
CA ASP A 106 -26.63 -11.54 -1.31
C ASP A 106 -25.32 -10.90 -1.79
N VAL A 107 -24.95 -11.15 -3.05
CA VAL A 107 -23.74 -10.56 -3.64
C VAL A 107 -23.87 -9.05 -3.78
N THR A 108 -25.02 -8.58 -4.25
CA THR A 108 -25.24 -7.14 -4.40
C THR A 108 -25.19 -6.45 -3.05
N GLN A 109 -25.78 -7.05 -2.02
CA GLN A 109 -25.66 -6.57 -0.65
C GLN A 109 -24.19 -6.53 -0.23
N GLN A 110 -23.45 -7.63 -0.39
CA GLN A 110 -22.05 -7.74 0.01
C GLN A 110 -21.14 -6.71 -0.68
N LEU A 111 -21.29 -6.52 -1.99
CA LEU A 111 -20.52 -5.53 -2.74
C LEU A 111 -20.85 -4.08 -2.34
N ASN A 112 -22.01 -3.85 -1.74
CA ASN A 112 -22.45 -2.54 -1.30
C ASN A 112 -22.20 -2.24 0.19
N GLU A 113 -21.76 -3.23 0.99
CA GLU A 113 -21.58 -3.10 2.45
C GLU A 113 -20.66 -1.94 2.86
N HIS A 114 -19.56 -1.74 2.13
CA HIS A 114 -18.54 -0.72 2.44
C HIS A 114 -18.39 0.27 1.30
N THR A 115 -19.50 0.90 0.92
CA THR A 115 -19.54 1.84 -0.21
C THR A 115 -19.95 3.24 0.21
N PHE A 116 -19.55 4.23 -0.59
CA PHE A 116 -19.99 5.61 -0.44
C PHE A 116 -19.95 6.34 -1.79
N THR A 117 -20.72 7.42 -1.88
CA THR A 117 -20.74 8.35 -3.01
C THR A 117 -20.70 9.77 -2.46
N VAL A 118 -19.80 10.60 -2.98
CA VAL A 118 -19.74 12.04 -2.67
C VAL A 118 -20.02 12.82 -3.95
N ARG A 119 -20.88 13.84 -3.86
CA ARG A 119 -21.24 14.73 -4.97
C ARG A 119 -20.96 16.18 -4.58
N GLY A 120 -20.60 17.02 -5.55
CA GLY A 120 -20.35 18.45 -5.32
C GLY A 120 -19.16 18.71 -4.41
N ALA A 121 -18.06 17.97 -4.60
CA ALA A 121 -16.85 18.16 -3.82
C ALA A 121 -16.13 19.47 -4.22
N PRO A 122 -15.31 20.05 -3.33
CA PRO A 122 -14.55 21.26 -3.63
C PRO A 122 -13.69 21.12 -4.89
N GLY A 123 -13.38 22.26 -5.52
CA GLY A 123 -12.37 22.29 -6.58
C GLY A 123 -12.83 21.81 -7.96
N GLY A 124 -14.14 21.78 -8.22
CA GLY A 124 -14.67 21.34 -9.53
C GLY A 124 -14.69 19.82 -9.69
N VAL A 125 -14.72 19.08 -8.58
CA VAL A 125 -14.89 17.63 -8.57
C VAL A 125 -16.39 17.34 -8.45
N ASP A 126 -17.00 16.92 -9.56
CA ASP A 126 -18.44 16.66 -9.64
C ASP A 126 -18.89 15.51 -8.71
N ARG A 127 -18.17 14.40 -8.76
CA ARG A 127 -18.48 13.17 -8.02
C ARG A 127 -17.24 12.31 -7.82
N TYR A 128 -17.19 11.58 -6.71
CA TYR A 128 -16.36 10.39 -6.58
C TYR A 128 -17.08 9.32 -5.76
N ASP A 129 -16.75 8.07 -6.06
CA ASP A 129 -17.33 6.87 -5.48
C ASP A 129 -16.22 6.02 -4.86
N GLY A 130 -16.50 5.32 -3.77
CA GLY A 130 -15.60 4.32 -3.21
C GLY A 130 -16.33 3.06 -2.78
N ALA A 131 -15.61 1.95 -2.82
CA ALA A 131 -16.06 0.62 -2.42
C ALA A 131 -14.86 -0.17 -1.89
N GLN A 132 -15.10 -1.08 -0.94
CA GLN A 132 -14.09 -2.00 -0.43
C GLN A 132 -14.72 -3.38 -0.22
N LEU A 133 -14.02 -4.43 -0.66
CA LEU A 133 -14.41 -5.81 -0.41
C LEU A 133 -13.27 -6.54 0.26
N ALA A 134 -13.54 -7.08 1.45
CA ALA A 134 -12.53 -7.75 2.24
C ALA A 134 -12.27 -9.17 1.72
N SER A 135 -11.01 -9.46 1.44
CA SER A 135 -10.48 -10.80 1.15
C SER A 135 -9.92 -11.48 2.41
N ASN A 136 -9.41 -10.66 3.35
CA ASN A 136 -8.90 -11.04 4.65
C ASN A 136 -9.84 -10.57 5.77
N SER A 137 -9.74 -11.19 6.95
CA SER A 137 -10.44 -10.72 8.15
C SER A 137 -9.46 -10.57 9.31
N PRO A 138 -9.16 -9.33 9.75
CA PRO A 138 -9.62 -8.04 9.22
C PRO A 138 -9.10 -7.75 7.79
N CYS A 139 -9.80 -6.87 7.06
CA CYS A 139 -9.35 -6.40 5.74
C CYS A 139 -8.04 -5.63 5.89
N GLU A 140 -7.05 -5.93 5.05
CA GLU A 140 -5.75 -5.26 5.07
C GLU A 140 -5.73 -4.02 4.17
N ASP A 141 -6.62 -3.92 3.18
CA ASP A 141 -6.81 -2.70 2.39
C ASP A 141 -7.41 -1.58 3.24
N ALA A 142 -7.06 -0.36 2.90
CA ALA A 142 -7.63 0.85 3.48
C ALA A 142 -7.67 1.99 2.45
N PHE A 143 -8.48 3.00 2.71
CA PHE A 143 -8.49 4.23 1.92
C PHE A 143 -8.79 5.44 2.81
N VAL A 144 -8.44 6.62 2.30
CA VAL A 144 -8.82 7.91 2.86
C VAL A 144 -9.14 8.88 1.72
N HIS A 145 -10.11 9.74 1.94
CA HIS A 145 -10.47 10.82 1.02
C HIS A 145 -10.85 12.06 1.81
N GLY A 146 -10.64 13.24 1.24
CA GLY A 146 -11.02 14.47 1.90
C GLY A 146 -10.51 15.72 1.20
N SER A 147 -10.82 16.86 1.80
CA SER A 147 -10.27 18.15 1.39
C SER A 147 -9.44 18.75 2.51
N PHE A 148 -8.46 19.56 2.16
CA PHE A 148 -7.68 20.33 3.12
C PHE A 148 -7.36 21.71 2.54
N THR A 149 -7.17 22.70 3.41
CA THR A 149 -6.82 24.06 2.99
C THR A 149 -5.55 24.03 2.14
N ASN A 150 -5.53 24.82 1.06
CA ASN A 150 -4.34 25.00 0.25
C ASN A 150 -3.12 25.29 1.16
N PRO A 151 -2.08 24.44 1.12
CA PRO A 151 -0.89 24.63 1.95
C PRO A 151 -0.07 25.88 1.57
N PHE A 152 -0.30 26.44 0.38
CA PHE A 152 0.48 27.55 -0.18
C PHE A 152 -0.19 28.91 -0.07
N ASP A 153 -1.50 28.97 0.12
CA ASP A 153 -2.18 30.26 0.31
C ASP A 153 -2.14 30.69 1.77
N GLY A 154 -1.81 31.97 1.99
CA GLY A 154 -1.89 32.58 3.30
C GLY A 154 -3.34 32.78 3.71
N ALA A 155 -3.99 31.76 4.29
CA ALA A 155 -5.26 31.79 5.04
C ALA A 155 -6.50 32.51 4.44
N ASN A 156 -6.42 33.20 3.30
CA ASN A 156 -7.36 34.26 2.91
C ASN A 156 -8.16 33.97 1.63
N ASP A 157 -7.85 32.89 0.91
CA ASP A 157 -8.59 32.49 -0.30
C ASP A 157 -9.75 31.53 0.02
N GLY A 158 -9.50 30.54 0.88
CA GLY A 158 -10.47 29.47 1.16
C GLY A 158 -10.40 28.28 0.19
N SER A 159 -9.48 28.30 -0.79
CA SER A 159 -9.18 27.22 -1.72
C SER A 159 -8.84 25.94 -0.96
N LYS A 160 -9.43 24.83 -1.42
CA LYS A 160 -9.27 23.52 -0.82
C LYS A 160 -8.72 22.56 -1.84
N TRP A 161 -7.58 21.98 -1.52
CA TRP A 161 -7.04 20.85 -2.24
C TRP A 161 -7.82 19.59 -1.89
N MET A 162 -7.94 18.70 -2.85
CA MET A 162 -8.52 17.37 -2.63
C MET A 162 -7.41 16.33 -2.47
N ALA A 163 -7.63 15.38 -1.59
CA ALA A 163 -6.75 14.23 -1.41
C ALA A 163 -7.55 12.93 -1.45
N TRP A 164 -7.03 11.95 -2.18
CA TRP A 164 -7.51 10.57 -2.15
C TRP A 164 -6.30 9.64 -2.06
N ALA A 165 -6.39 8.64 -1.20
CA ALA A 165 -5.39 7.60 -1.13
C ALA A 165 -6.00 6.22 -0.91
N VAL A 166 -5.36 5.22 -1.50
CA VAL A 166 -5.61 3.80 -1.24
C VAL A 166 -4.33 3.17 -0.71
N PHE A 167 -4.49 2.23 0.21
CA PHE A 167 -3.43 1.51 0.88
C PHE A 167 -3.73 0.02 0.77
N ASP A 168 -2.76 -0.74 0.29
CA ASP A 168 -2.82 -2.20 0.23
C ASP A 168 -1.92 -2.71 1.36
N GLY A 169 -2.52 -3.33 2.36
CA GLY A 169 -1.80 -3.81 3.54
C GLY A 169 -1.41 -5.28 3.39
N HIS A 170 -0.29 -5.67 3.99
CA HIS A 170 0.12 -7.07 4.05
C HIS A 170 0.86 -7.38 5.35
N CYS A 171 0.79 -8.66 5.75
CA CYS A 171 1.29 -9.13 7.06
C CYS A 171 0.62 -8.42 8.25
N GLY A 172 -0.62 -7.95 8.08
CA GLY A 172 -1.40 -7.22 9.05
C GLY A 172 -2.04 -5.94 8.49
N TRP A 173 -3.24 -5.62 8.97
CA TRP A 173 -3.99 -4.40 8.62
C TRP A 173 -3.52 -3.14 9.38
N GLN A 174 -2.64 -3.29 10.36
CA GLN A 174 -2.30 -2.24 11.31
C GLN A 174 -1.65 -1.04 10.63
N LEU A 175 -0.75 -1.27 9.67
CA LEU A 175 -0.04 -0.20 8.99
C LEU A 175 -0.94 0.55 8.01
N SER A 176 -1.68 -0.15 7.15
CA SER A 176 -2.61 0.48 6.21
C SER A 176 -3.66 1.33 6.94
N ASN A 177 -4.15 0.86 8.10
CA ASN A 177 -5.08 1.65 8.92
C ASN A 177 -4.40 2.82 9.66
N LEU A 178 -3.13 2.68 10.06
CA LEU A 178 -2.35 3.81 10.61
C LEU A 178 -2.17 4.91 9.56
N LEU A 179 -1.86 4.55 8.31
CA LEU A 179 -1.65 5.51 7.21
C LEU A 179 -2.87 6.40 6.94
N LYS A 180 -4.10 5.89 7.14
CA LYS A 180 -5.34 6.69 7.05
C LYS A 180 -5.31 7.95 7.91
N THR A 181 -4.63 7.88 9.06
CA THR A 181 -4.59 8.98 10.03
C THR A 181 -3.25 9.72 10.05
N GLN A 182 -2.15 9.08 9.66
CA GLN A 182 -0.81 9.63 9.80
C GLN A 182 -0.21 10.18 8.50
N LEU A 183 -0.57 9.66 7.32
CA LEU A 183 0.07 10.09 6.08
C LEU A 183 -0.19 11.58 5.78
N MET A 184 -1.46 12.00 5.80
CA MET A 184 -1.81 13.39 5.47
C MET A 184 -1.21 14.43 6.44
N PRO A 185 -1.15 14.22 7.77
CA PRO A 185 -0.39 15.11 8.66
C PRO A 185 1.08 15.28 8.29
N PHE A 186 1.78 14.22 7.89
CA PHE A 186 3.18 14.31 7.46
C PHE A 186 3.30 15.04 6.12
N VAL A 187 2.44 14.72 5.15
CA VAL A 187 2.36 15.42 3.85
C VAL A 187 2.13 16.92 4.05
N ARG A 188 1.15 17.29 4.86
CA ARG A 188 0.83 18.70 5.13
C ARG A 188 1.98 19.44 5.80
N ARG A 189 2.72 18.79 6.70
CA ARG A 189 3.93 19.36 7.30
C ARG A 189 5.01 19.59 6.24
N SER A 190 5.35 18.58 5.44
CA SER A 190 6.38 18.70 4.40
C SER A 190 6.05 19.76 3.35
N LEU A 191 4.78 19.89 2.95
CA LEU A 191 4.34 20.95 2.03
C LEU A 191 4.48 22.34 2.67
N ALA A 192 4.14 22.49 3.96
CA ALA A 192 4.31 23.75 4.69
C ALA A 192 5.80 24.12 4.85
N ASP A 193 6.67 23.14 5.10
CA ASP A 193 8.12 23.35 5.24
C ASP A 193 8.75 23.77 3.89
N ALA A 194 8.33 23.15 2.79
CA ALA A 194 8.78 23.51 1.44
C ALA A 194 8.42 24.97 1.06
N LYS A 195 7.26 25.47 1.51
CA LYS A 195 6.86 26.87 1.34
C LYS A 195 7.79 27.84 2.08
N LEU A 196 8.31 27.46 3.26
CA LEU A 196 9.20 28.34 4.03
C LEU A 196 10.56 28.51 3.35
N THR A 197 10.98 27.53 2.55
CA THR A 197 12.25 27.57 1.82
C THR A 197 12.19 28.39 0.53
N ASP A 198 11.02 28.54 -0.10
CA ASP A 198 10.86 29.22 -1.40
C ASP A 198 9.79 30.33 -1.31
N LYS A 199 10.19 31.60 -1.43
CA LYS A 199 9.29 32.76 -1.24
C LYS A 199 8.47 33.15 -2.49
N SER A 200 8.51 32.36 -3.56
CA SER A 200 7.64 32.49 -4.75
C SER A 200 6.64 31.35 -4.84
N GLU A 201 5.75 31.37 -5.84
CA GLU A 201 4.91 30.23 -6.22
C GLU A 201 5.70 28.92 -6.16
N MET A 202 5.15 27.92 -5.47
CA MET A 202 5.91 26.72 -5.17
C MET A 202 6.05 25.87 -6.43
N SER A 203 7.29 25.54 -6.78
CA SER A 203 7.59 24.74 -7.96
C SER A 203 7.01 23.32 -7.85
N GLU A 204 6.76 22.71 -9.01
CA GLU A 204 6.31 21.33 -9.08
C GLU A 204 7.32 20.38 -8.42
N GLU A 205 8.60 20.66 -8.61
CA GLU A 205 9.73 19.94 -8.02
C GLU A 205 9.70 20.01 -6.49
N ALA A 206 9.35 21.17 -5.91
CA ALA A 206 9.21 21.32 -4.47
C ALA A 206 8.03 20.51 -3.91
N VAL A 207 6.89 20.45 -4.61
CA VAL A 207 5.76 19.57 -4.23
C VAL A 207 6.17 18.10 -4.31
N GLN A 208 6.86 17.70 -5.37
CA GLN A 208 7.33 16.33 -5.55
C GLN A 208 8.32 15.94 -4.45
N GLN A 209 9.26 16.82 -4.11
CA GLN A 209 10.21 16.58 -3.04
C GLN A 209 9.53 16.52 -1.67
N ALA A 210 8.59 17.42 -1.37
CA ALA A 210 7.81 17.38 -0.14
C ALA A 210 7.03 16.06 0.03
N LEU A 211 6.46 15.55 -1.07
CA LEU A 211 5.80 14.24 -1.07
C LEU A 211 6.79 13.11 -0.75
N LYS A 212 7.95 13.07 -1.40
CA LYS A 212 9.00 12.08 -1.10
C LYS A 212 9.48 12.15 0.36
N ASP A 213 9.72 13.35 0.85
CA ASP A 213 10.18 13.59 2.22
C ASP A 213 9.11 13.16 3.24
N SER A 214 7.84 13.43 2.97
CA SER A 214 6.75 13.04 3.87
C SER A 214 6.62 11.52 4.03
N PHE A 215 6.74 10.77 2.93
CA PHE A 215 6.66 9.30 2.93
C PHE A 215 7.86 8.68 3.65
N THR A 216 9.07 9.09 3.28
CA THR A 216 10.31 8.58 3.89
C THR A 216 10.42 8.97 5.37
N THR A 217 10.02 10.17 5.76
CA THR A 217 10.04 10.63 7.17
C THR A 217 9.05 9.85 8.02
N LEU A 218 7.83 9.58 7.52
CA LEU A 218 6.85 8.76 8.23
C LEU A 218 7.34 7.32 8.38
N ASP A 219 7.85 6.72 7.31
CA ASP A 219 8.40 5.36 7.36
C ASP A 219 9.60 5.24 8.30
N ASP A 220 10.50 6.21 8.26
CA ASP A 220 11.64 6.29 9.17
C ASP A 220 11.20 6.37 10.63
N ALA A 221 10.16 7.17 10.93
CA ALA A 221 9.61 7.28 12.28
C ALA A 221 9.05 5.93 12.79
N LEU A 222 8.50 5.10 11.89
CA LEU A 222 7.99 3.77 12.21
C LEU A 222 9.13 2.74 12.33
N VAL A 223 9.96 2.63 11.30
CA VAL A 223 10.96 1.55 11.16
C VAL A 223 12.15 1.78 12.10
N LYS A 224 12.65 3.02 12.23
CA LYS A 224 13.84 3.31 13.07
C LYS A 224 13.51 3.34 14.55
N SER A 225 12.26 3.60 14.94
CA SER A 225 11.86 3.61 16.36
C SER A 225 11.83 2.20 16.97
N ALA A 226 11.79 1.13 16.16
CA ALA A 226 11.71 -0.24 16.64
C ALA A 226 12.79 -0.61 17.68
N THR A 227 14.04 -0.20 17.47
CA THR A 227 15.13 -0.44 18.43
C THR A 227 14.87 0.25 19.77
N ALA A 228 14.48 1.53 19.74
CA ALA A 228 14.18 2.28 20.95
C ALA A 228 12.95 1.71 21.68
N ILE A 229 11.95 1.20 20.94
CA ILE A 229 10.77 0.56 21.53
C ILE A 229 11.17 -0.72 22.27
N ILE A 230 11.97 -1.60 21.67
CA ILE A 230 12.37 -2.86 22.33
C ILE A 230 13.23 -2.59 23.58
N GLU A 231 14.07 -1.56 23.56
CA GLU A 231 14.98 -1.18 24.65
C GLU A 231 14.30 -0.34 25.75
N SER A 232 13.11 0.20 25.50
CA SER A 232 12.38 1.02 26.48
C SER A 232 11.90 0.24 27.71
N ASP A 233 11.49 0.94 28.77
CA ASP A 233 10.86 0.34 29.95
C ASP A 233 9.33 0.15 29.80
N LEU A 234 8.79 0.32 28.57
CA LEU A 234 7.36 0.17 28.33
C LEU A 234 6.88 -1.26 28.60
N PRO A 235 5.63 -1.46 29.07
CA PRO A 235 5.04 -2.80 29.18
C PRO A 235 5.06 -3.52 27.83
N PHE A 236 5.26 -4.83 27.84
CA PHE A 236 5.36 -5.65 26.62
C PHE A 236 4.19 -5.42 25.66
N ALA A 237 2.96 -5.37 26.16
CA ALA A 237 1.78 -5.14 25.34
C ALA A 237 1.83 -3.79 24.59
N VAL A 238 2.38 -2.74 25.22
CA VAL A 238 2.56 -1.43 24.58
C VAL A 238 3.65 -1.50 23.51
N LYS A 239 4.78 -2.15 23.82
CA LYS A 239 5.85 -2.37 22.84
C LYS A 239 5.34 -3.12 21.61
N ALA A 240 4.60 -4.22 21.82
CA ALA A 240 4.03 -5.00 20.74
C ALA A 240 3.11 -4.16 19.86
N ARG A 241 2.19 -3.38 20.45
CA ARG A 241 1.29 -2.50 19.69
C ARG A 241 2.01 -1.41 18.91
N GLN A 242 3.09 -0.86 19.45
CA GLN A 242 3.90 0.15 18.75
C GLN A 242 4.75 -0.44 17.62
N LEU A 243 5.14 -1.73 17.72
CA LEU A 243 5.91 -2.42 16.69
C LEU A 243 5.04 -2.95 15.54
N GLU A 244 3.75 -3.25 15.78
CA GLU A 244 2.84 -3.82 14.78
C GLU A 244 2.87 -3.10 13.42
N PRO A 245 2.73 -1.76 13.34
CA PRO A 245 2.78 -1.07 12.05
C PRO A 245 4.15 -1.12 11.36
N ALA A 246 5.23 -1.25 12.11
CA ALA A 246 6.57 -1.35 11.53
C ALA A 246 6.88 -2.78 11.06
N TYR A 247 6.23 -3.79 11.65
CA TYR A 247 6.28 -5.18 11.20
C TYR A 247 5.45 -5.43 9.96
N ALA A 248 4.20 -4.96 9.97
CA ALA A 248 3.32 -5.01 8.80
C ALA A 248 3.91 -4.17 7.67
N GLY A 249 3.45 -4.42 6.45
CA GLY A 249 3.78 -3.62 5.28
C GLY A 249 2.53 -3.01 4.68
N ALA A 250 2.72 -1.91 3.95
CA ALA A 250 1.65 -1.36 3.14
C ALA A 250 2.19 -0.65 1.89
N CYS A 251 1.56 -0.91 0.76
CA CYS A 251 1.61 -0.04 -0.40
C CYS A 251 0.76 1.20 -0.14
N ALA A 252 1.10 2.31 -0.78
CA ALA A 252 0.38 3.57 -0.67
C ALA A 252 0.38 4.31 -2.00
N LEU A 253 -0.83 4.66 -2.45
CA LEU A 253 -1.05 5.53 -3.59
C LEU A 253 -1.83 6.75 -3.12
N LEU A 254 -1.16 7.90 -3.09
CA LEU A 254 -1.75 9.19 -2.71
C LEU A 254 -1.89 10.07 -3.94
N THR A 255 -3.03 10.75 -4.06
CA THR A 255 -3.24 11.80 -5.04
C THR A 255 -3.61 13.10 -4.35
N LEU A 256 -3.02 14.21 -4.79
CA LEU A 256 -3.35 15.57 -4.38
C LEU A 256 -3.77 16.36 -5.60
N PHE A 257 -4.96 16.95 -5.55
CA PHE A 257 -5.48 17.77 -6.62
C PHE A 257 -5.59 19.22 -6.17
N ASP A 258 -4.85 20.07 -6.87
CA ASP A 258 -4.95 21.52 -6.75
C ASP A 258 -5.98 22.04 -7.76
N PRO A 259 -7.13 22.57 -7.30
CA PRO A 259 -8.15 23.06 -8.22
C PRO A 259 -7.80 24.36 -8.93
N GLU A 260 -6.89 25.17 -8.38
CA GLU A 260 -6.51 26.45 -8.98
C GLU A 260 -5.55 26.24 -10.15
N SER A 261 -4.42 25.56 -9.91
CA SER A 261 -3.49 25.21 -10.99
C SER A 261 -3.97 24.04 -11.85
N ARG A 262 -5.02 23.32 -11.40
CA ARG A 262 -5.56 22.11 -12.04
C ARG A 262 -4.51 20.99 -12.16
N LYS A 263 -3.48 21.01 -11.32
CA LYS A 263 -2.45 19.95 -11.26
C LYS A 263 -2.89 18.82 -10.33
N LEU A 264 -2.76 17.60 -10.82
CA LEU A 264 -2.91 16.38 -10.04
C LEU A 264 -1.52 15.79 -9.79
N HIS A 265 -1.11 15.74 -8.53
CA HIS A 265 0.10 15.07 -8.09
C HIS A 265 -0.25 13.65 -7.65
N VAL A 266 0.51 12.66 -8.11
CA VAL A 266 0.34 11.25 -7.75
C VAL A 266 1.64 10.75 -7.15
N ALA A 267 1.60 10.27 -5.90
CA ALA A 267 2.72 9.65 -5.21
C ALA A 267 2.41 8.16 -4.98
N SER A 268 3.20 7.27 -5.60
CA SER A 268 3.01 5.82 -5.55
C SER A 268 4.21 5.11 -4.92
N THR A 269 3.93 4.33 -3.87
CA THR A 269 4.86 3.44 -3.20
C THR A 269 4.22 2.05 -3.17
N GLY A 270 4.61 1.16 -4.09
CA GLY A 270 4.06 -0.20 -4.20
C GLY A 270 3.33 -0.41 -5.51
N ASP A 271 2.39 -1.36 -5.54
CA ASP A 271 1.66 -1.86 -6.71
C ASP A 271 0.18 -1.47 -6.77
N CYS A 272 -0.24 -0.52 -5.94
CA CYS A 272 -1.45 0.26 -6.21
C CYS A 272 -1.26 1.13 -7.48
N ARG A 273 -2.34 1.36 -8.24
CA ARG A 273 -2.27 2.13 -9.49
C ARG A 273 -3.32 3.24 -9.61
N ALA A 274 -2.88 4.38 -10.15
CA ALA A 274 -3.71 5.51 -10.56
C ALA A 274 -3.85 5.55 -12.08
N VAL A 275 -5.08 5.66 -12.58
CA VAL A 275 -5.37 5.71 -14.02
C VAL A 275 -6.36 6.83 -14.32
N LEU A 276 -5.99 7.72 -15.25
CA LEU A 276 -6.84 8.77 -15.78
C LEU A 276 -7.63 8.24 -16.99
N GLY A 277 -8.95 8.38 -16.94
CA GLY A 277 -9.84 8.25 -18.08
C GLY A 277 -10.26 9.62 -18.58
N GLN A 278 -10.07 9.91 -19.87
CA GLN A 278 -10.44 11.20 -20.45
C GLN A 278 -11.16 11.04 -21.77
N LYS A 279 -12.26 11.77 -21.96
CA LYS A 279 -13.01 11.73 -23.21
C LYS A 279 -12.29 12.56 -24.28
N ALA A 280 -11.89 11.91 -25.36
CA ALA A 280 -11.32 12.55 -26.55
C ALA A 280 -12.39 13.27 -27.37
N ALA A 281 -11.93 14.12 -28.31
CA ALA A 281 -12.80 14.85 -29.22
C ALA A 281 -13.62 13.93 -30.15
N ASP A 282 -13.15 12.71 -30.43
CA ASP A 282 -13.87 11.69 -31.20
C ASP A 282 -14.93 10.93 -30.37
N GLY A 283 -15.07 11.28 -29.09
CA GLY A 283 -16.01 10.67 -28.15
C GLY A 283 -15.50 9.40 -27.46
N LYS A 284 -14.30 8.90 -27.80
CA LYS A 284 -13.72 7.71 -27.14
C LYS A 284 -13.03 8.09 -25.83
N TRP A 285 -12.92 7.11 -24.93
CA TRP A 285 -12.20 7.26 -23.68
C TRP A 285 -10.72 6.90 -23.87
N LEU A 286 -9.85 7.83 -23.54
CA LEU A 286 -8.40 7.66 -23.50
C LEU A 286 -7.99 7.22 -22.09
N THR A 287 -7.10 6.25 -22.03
CA THR A 287 -6.51 5.72 -20.81
C THR A 287 -5.09 6.27 -20.66
N THR A 288 -4.76 6.80 -19.49
CA THR A 288 -3.40 7.23 -19.16
C THR A 288 -3.06 6.76 -17.75
N ALA A 289 -2.08 5.86 -17.62
CA ALA A 289 -1.55 5.48 -16.32
C ALA A 289 -0.78 6.67 -15.73
N LEU A 290 -1.12 7.06 -14.50
CA LEU A 290 -0.46 8.16 -13.79
C LEU A 290 0.59 7.69 -12.78
N SER A 291 0.67 6.38 -12.56
CA SER A 291 1.67 5.73 -11.71
C SER A 291 2.24 4.50 -12.40
N GLU A 292 3.46 4.13 -12.02
CA GLU A 292 4.08 2.86 -12.37
C GLU A 292 4.05 1.92 -11.15
N ASP A 293 3.59 0.70 -11.33
CA ASP A 293 3.59 -0.30 -10.26
C ASP A 293 5.03 -0.62 -9.86
N CYS A 294 5.33 -0.55 -8.57
CA CYS A 294 6.67 -0.78 -8.05
C CYS A 294 6.83 -2.22 -7.59
N THR A 295 7.13 -3.17 -8.49
CA THR A 295 7.35 -4.58 -8.16
C THR A 295 8.72 -5.09 -8.61
N GLY A 296 9.11 -6.30 -8.20
CA GLY A 296 10.26 -7.00 -8.77
C GLY A 296 10.06 -7.48 -10.22
N ALA A 297 8.89 -7.26 -10.83
CA ALA A 297 8.63 -7.51 -12.24
C ALA A 297 8.76 -6.23 -13.10
N THR A 298 8.76 -5.05 -12.48
CA THR A 298 8.82 -3.76 -13.16
C THR A 298 10.26 -3.46 -13.63
N PRO A 299 10.53 -3.29 -14.94
CA PRO A 299 11.90 -3.15 -15.44
C PRO A 299 12.71 -2.00 -14.81
N SER A 300 12.08 -0.85 -14.56
CA SER A 300 12.69 0.31 -13.92
C SER A 300 13.14 -0.01 -12.48
N GLU A 301 12.29 -0.65 -11.68
CA GLU A 301 12.59 -1.06 -10.31
C GLU A 301 13.62 -2.19 -10.26
N VAL A 302 13.56 -3.16 -11.18
CA VAL A 302 14.59 -4.21 -11.30
C VAL A 302 15.96 -3.59 -11.58
N ALA A 303 16.03 -2.62 -12.50
CA ALA A 303 17.26 -1.91 -12.80
C ALA A 303 17.76 -1.12 -11.58
N ARG A 304 16.88 -0.39 -10.89
CA ARG A 304 17.19 0.35 -9.66
C ARG A 304 17.77 -0.56 -8.57
N ILE A 305 17.11 -1.68 -8.29
CA ILE A 305 17.52 -2.62 -7.23
C ILE A 305 18.84 -3.29 -7.60
N LYS A 306 19.02 -3.75 -8.85
CA LYS A 306 20.29 -4.36 -9.28
C LYS A 306 21.46 -3.37 -9.23
N ALA A 307 21.21 -2.11 -9.56
CA ALA A 307 22.22 -1.05 -9.41
C ALA A 307 22.56 -0.78 -7.93
N GLN A 308 21.58 -0.89 -7.03
CA GLN A 308 21.77 -0.73 -5.60
C GLN A 308 22.50 -1.92 -4.95
N PHE A 309 22.28 -3.14 -5.44
CA PHE A 309 22.86 -4.38 -4.92
C PHE A 309 23.56 -5.20 -6.02
N PRO A 310 24.65 -4.68 -6.62
CA PRO A 310 25.33 -5.34 -7.75
C PRO A 310 25.91 -6.72 -7.40
N ASP A 311 26.23 -6.95 -6.11
CA ASP A 311 26.82 -8.20 -5.60
C ASP A 311 25.77 -9.21 -5.12
N GLU A 312 24.48 -8.98 -5.39
CA GLU A 312 23.37 -9.81 -4.94
C GLU A 312 22.47 -10.17 -6.13
N ALA A 313 22.98 -11.03 -7.02
CA ALA A 313 22.30 -11.42 -8.26
C ALA A 313 20.86 -11.96 -8.05
N ASP A 314 20.61 -12.52 -6.87
CA ASP A 314 19.33 -13.15 -6.49
C ASP A 314 18.36 -12.19 -5.77
N VAL A 315 18.71 -10.90 -5.64
CA VAL A 315 17.89 -9.90 -4.92
C VAL A 315 16.47 -9.79 -5.48
N VAL A 316 16.32 -9.96 -6.80
CA VAL A 316 15.04 -10.04 -7.48
C VAL A 316 14.91 -11.38 -8.20
N GLN A 317 13.93 -12.19 -7.79
CA GLN A 317 13.62 -13.48 -8.41
C GLN A 317 12.10 -13.65 -8.52
N GLY A 318 11.62 -14.18 -9.64
CA GLY A 318 10.19 -14.46 -9.84
C GLY A 318 9.29 -13.22 -9.72
N GLY A 319 9.80 -12.03 -10.05
CA GLY A 319 9.04 -10.78 -9.90
C GLY A 319 9.03 -10.20 -8.48
N ARG A 320 9.84 -10.74 -7.54
CA ARG A 320 9.78 -10.42 -6.11
C ARG A 320 11.14 -10.04 -5.53
N VAL A 321 11.16 -9.11 -4.58
CA VAL A 321 12.35 -8.66 -3.83
C VAL A 321 12.52 -9.52 -2.57
N TRP A 322 13.41 -10.51 -2.62
CA TRP A 322 13.53 -11.52 -1.56
C TRP A 322 12.18 -12.11 -1.10
N GLY A 323 11.29 -12.39 -2.06
CA GLY A 323 9.95 -12.94 -1.84
C GLY A 323 8.84 -11.92 -1.60
N LEU A 324 9.16 -10.65 -1.38
CA LEU A 324 8.18 -9.57 -1.29
C LEU A 324 7.74 -9.14 -2.69
N GLN A 325 6.43 -9.03 -2.93
CA GLN A 325 5.88 -8.61 -4.22
C GLN A 325 6.22 -7.14 -4.54
N PRO A 326 5.85 -6.17 -3.68
CA PRO A 326 6.24 -4.78 -3.88
C PRO A 326 7.74 -4.58 -3.62
N SER A 327 8.33 -3.72 -4.44
CA SER A 327 9.72 -3.25 -4.33
C SER A 327 9.87 -1.99 -3.48
N ARG A 328 8.74 -1.32 -3.20
CA ARG A 328 8.63 -0.13 -2.37
C ARG A 328 7.43 -0.25 -1.46
N THR A 329 7.61 -0.05 -0.15
CA THR A 329 6.57 -0.19 0.86
C THR A 329 6.85 0.68 2.09
N PHE A 330 5.79 1.11 2.76
CA PHE A 330 5.88 1.49 4.18
C PHE A 330 6.03 0.24 5.04
N GLY A 331 6.66 0.39 6.21
CA GLY A 331 6.84 -0.71 7.16
C GLY A 331 7.77 -1.78 6.60
N ASP A 332 7.32 -3.04 6.58
CA ASP A 332 8.13 -4.20 6.20
C ASP A 332 9.49 -4.19 6.88
N GLY A 333 9.48 -3.92 8.19
CA GLY A 333 10.69 -3.73 8.97
C GLY A 333 11.68 -4.88 8.80
N MET A 334 11.21 -6.10 8.56
CA MET A 334 12.07 -7.25 8.32
C MET A 334 12.95 -7.16 7.06
N TRP A 335 12.53 -6.40 6.04
CA TRP A 335 13.34 -6.09 4.85
C TRP A 335 14.26 -4.88 5.06
N LYS A 336 14.08 -4.11 6.14
CA LYS A 336 14.80 -2.87 6.45
C LYS A 336 15.75 -2.96 7.65
N TRP A 337 15.46 -3.84 8.61
CA TRP A 337 16.16 -3.97 9.89
C TRP A 337 17.43 -4.82 9.82
N THR A 338 18.35 -4.52 10.74
CA THR A 338 19.62 -5.23 10.91
C THR A 338 19.40 -6.67 11.41
N ALA A 339 20.37 -7.56 11.18
CA ALA A 339 20.35 -8.92 11.72
C ALA A 339 20.13 -8.96 13.24
N THR A 340 20.79 -8.07 13.97
CA THR A 340 20.71 -8.01 15.44
C THR A 340 19.29 -7.70 15.89
N LEU A 341 18.66 -6.69 15.27
CA LEU A 341 17.29 -6.31 15.60
C LEU A 341 16.32 -7.45 15.23
N LYS A 342 16.41 -8.00 14.01
CA LYS A 342 15.59 -9.13 13.58
C LYS A 342 15.70 -10.34 14.50
N LYS A 343 16.92 -10.65 14.96
CA LYS A 343 17.17 -11.75 15.90
C LYS A 343 16.49 -11.50 17.25
N ASN A 344 16.64 -10.30 17.82
CA ASN A 344 15.99 -9.93 19.08
C ASN A 344 14.46 -10.03 18.97
N LEU A 345 13.92 -9.40 17.93
CA LEU A 345 12.51 -9.43 17.57
C LEU A 345 11.96 -10.85 17.37
N ARG A 346 12.71 -11.74 16.73
CA ARG A 346 12.35 -13.15 16.58
C ARG A 346 12.24 -13.86 17.94
N TYR A 347 13.22 -13.68 18.83
CA TYR A 347 13.25 -14.40 20.11
C TYR A 347 12.30 -13.84 21.16
N HIS A 348 12.11 -12.52 21.20
CA HIS A 348 11.39 -11.87 22.30
C HIS A 348 10.00 -11.37 21.90
N PHE A 349 9.70 -11.26 20.60
CA PHE A 349 8.43 -10.73 20.09
C PHE A 349 7.77 -11.65 19.05
N ASN A 350 8.29 -12.86 18.84
CA ASN A 350 7.82 -13.80 17.82
C ASN A 350 7.74 -13.19 16.40
N GLY A 351 8.70 -12.32 16.08
CA GLY A 351 8.78 -11.71 14.75
C GLY A 351 8.90 -12.72 13.61
N LEU A 352 8.56 -12.28 12.40
CA LEU A 352 8.69 -13.08 11.18
C LEU A 352 10.13 -13.57 10.98
N SER A 353 10.30 -14.74 10.37
CA SER A 353 11.61 -15.34 10.08
C SER A 353 12.15 -14.99 8.68
N LEU A 354 11.49 -14.06 7.99
CA LEU A 354 11.73 -13.71 6.60
C LEU A 354 12.01 -12.22 6.45
N PRO A 355 12.82 -11.82 5.48
CA PRO A 355 13.69 -12.67 4.66
C PRO A 355 14.89 -13.20 5.47
N SER A 356 15.36 -14.41 5.13
CA SER A 356 16.50 -15.05 5.84
C SER A 356 17.30 -15.97 4.93
N GLN A 357 18.54 -16.24 5.36
CA GLN A 357 19.47 -17.16 4.67
C GLN A 357 18.94 -18.59 4.56
N THR A 358 18.07 -19.01 5.49
CA THR A 358 17.42 -20.32 5.45
C THR A 358 16.49 -20.46 4.25
N ARG A 359 15.76 -19.39 3.90
CA ARG A 359 14.87 -19.38 2.72
C ARG A 359 15.61 -19.00 1.44
N TYR A 360 16.57 -18.08 1.54
CA TYR A 360 17.27 -17.50 0.40
C TYR A 360 18.78 -17.60 0.61
N LYS A 361 19.42 -18.59 -0.02
CA LYS A 361 20.81 -19.00 0.22
C LYS A 361 21.83 -17.86 0.23
N ASN A 362 21.66 -16.86 -0.63
CA ASN A 362 22.60 -15.74 -0.81
C ASN A 362 22.10 -14.42 -0.18
N TYR A 363 21.04 -14.47 0.63
CA TYR A 363 20.50 -13.31 1.32
C TYR A 363 21.53 -12.70 2.28
N LYS A 364 21.65 -11.38 2.23
CA LYS A 364 22.40 -10.56 3.19
C LYS A 364 21.40 -9.68 3.94
N ASP A 365 21.82 -8.99 4.99
CA ASP A 365 20.89 -8.07 5.66
C ASP A 365 20.72 -6.77 4.88
N GLY A 366 19.49 -6.26 4.82
CA GLY A 366 19.08 -5.06 4.09
C GLY A 366 19.40 -3.75 4.82
N PRO A 367 18.92 -2.60 4.30
CA PRO A 367 17.57 -2.42 3.76
C PRO A 367 17.42 -2.69 2.25
N TYR A 368 16.38 -3.43 1.86
CA TYR A 368 16.12 -3.81 0.44
C TYR A 368 14.97 -3.07 -0.23
N VAL A 369 14.01 -2.56 0.55
CA VAL A 369 12.85 -1.80 0.06
C VAL A 369 12.82 -0.41 0.71
N THR A 370 12.14 0.52 0.07
CA THR A 370 12.02 1.93 0.49
C THR A 370 10.56 2.36 0.48
N ALA A 371 10.18 3.30 1.35
CA ALA A 371 8.88 3.95 1.28
C ALA A 371 8.85 5.16 0.32
N GLU A 372 10.00 5.54 -0.25
CA GLU A 372 10.09 6.68 -1.17
C GLU A 372 9.19 6.48 -2.40
N PRO A 373 8.21 7.38 -2.63
CA PRO A 373 7.28 7.24 -3.74
C PRO A 373 7.91 7.63 -5.07
N LEU A 374 7.44 6.99 -6.14
CA LEU A 374 7.47 7.59 -7.48
C LEU A 374 6.41 8.69 -7.52
N VAL A 375 6.81 9.92 -7.87
CA VAL A 375 5.90 11.06 -7.93
C VAL A 375 5.77 11.56 -9.37
N THR A 376 4.53 11.72 -9.83
CA THR A 376 4.19 12.33 -11.12
C THR A 376 3.25 13.51 -10.91
N THR A 377 3.24 14.42 -11.87
CA THR A 377 2.29 15.53 -11.92
C THR A 377 1.64 15.57 -13.29
N THR A 378 0.32 15.71 -13.32
CA THR A 378 -0.47 15.74 -14.54
C THR A 378 -1.40 16.94 -14.52
N GLN A 379 -1.43 17.68 -15.62
CA GLN A 379 -2.37 18.77 -15.82
C GLN A 379 -3.75 18.19 -16.16
N ILE A 380 -4.77 18.49 -15.36
CA ILE A 380 -6.15 18.08 -15.63
C ILE A 380 -6.83 19.18 -16.45
N PRO A 381 -7.42 18.87 -17.63
CA PRO A 381 -8.09 19.87 -18.46
C PRO A 381 -9.19 20.63 -17.73
N ASP A 382 -9.45 21.88 -18.14
CA ASP A 382 -10.52 22.68 -17.57
C ASP A 382 -11.87 22.05 -17.93
N PRO A 383 -12.81 21.87 -16.97
CA PRO A 383 -14.14 21.36 -17.27
C PRO A 383 -14.88 22.13 -18.37
N LYS A 384 -14.57 23.44 -18.56
CA LYS A 384 -15.09 24.28 -19.64
C LYS A 384 -14.71 23.82 -21.04
N GLU A 385 -13.63 23.05 -21.17
CA GLU A 385 -13.23 22.42 -22.45
C GLU A 385 -14.21 21.31 -22.86
N GLY A 386 -15.17 20.94 -22.01
CA GLY A 386 -16.23 19.99 -22.33
C GLY A 386 -15.74 18.55 -22.48
N ARG A 387 -14.57 18.21 -21.91
CA ARG A 387 -13.99 16.87 -21.93
C ARG A 387 -14.10 16.21 -20.55
N PRO A 388 -15.15 15.39 -20.30
CA PRO A 388 -15.27 14.61 -19.07
C PRO A 388 -13.99 13.83 -18.80
N SER A 389 -13.53 13.90 -17.55
CA SER A 389 -12.36 13.18 -17.08
C SER A 389 -12.68 12.55 -15.72
N PHE A 390 -12.14 11.37 -15.46
CA PHE A 390 -12.24 10.69 -14.17
C PHE A 390 -10.93 10.00 -13.81
N LEU A 391 -10.72 9.78 -12.52
CA LEU A 391 -9.54 9.11 -11.97
C LEU A 391 -9.97 7.82 -11.29
N ILE A 392 -9.28 6.72 -11.58
CA ILE A 392 -9.42 5.44 -10.88
C ILE A 392 -8.19 5.25 -10.00
N LEU A 393 -8.41 5.06 -8.70
CA LEU A 393 -7.40 4.63 -7.74
C LEU A 393 -7.82 3.28 -7.19
N ALA A 394 -6.96 2.27 -7.28
CA ALA A 394 -7.25 0.96 -6.72
C ALA A 394 -5.97 0.22 -6.31
N THR A 395 -6.12 -0.72 -5.37
CA THR A 395 -5.13 -1.72 -4.98
C THR A 395 -5.00 -2.80 -6.06
N ASP A 396 -4.01 -3.69 -5.91
CA ASP A 396 -3.76 -4.75 -6.90
C ASP A 396 -4.94 -5.72 -7.04
N GLY A 397 -5.79 -5.84 -6.01
CA GLY A 397 -7.01 -6.62 -6.01
C GLY A 397 -7.97 -6.29 -7.15
N LEU A 398 -7.94 -5.05 -7.70
CA LEU A 398 -8.62 -4.71 -8.95
C LEU A 398 -7.75 -5.02 -10.17
N TRP A 399 -6.51 -4.55 -10.18
CA TRP A 399 -5.62 -4.55 -11.35
C TRP A 399 -5.16 -5.94 -11.78
N ASP A 400 -5.19 -6.93 -10.88
CA ASP A 400 -4.97 -8.34 -11.19
C ASP A 400 -6.12 -8.95 -12.01
N THR A 401 -7.31 -8.36 -11.93
CA THR A 401 -8.51 -8.84 -12.61
C THR A 401 -8.75 -8.12 -13.95
N MET A 402 -8.25 -6.90 -14.13
CA MET A 402 -8.48 -6.13 -15.36
C MET A 402 -7.34 -5.15 -15.68
N SER A 403 -7.15 -4.90 -16.97
CA SER A 403 -6.23 -3.85 -17.46
C SER A 403 -6.78 -2.44 -17.22
N SER A 404 -5.88 -1.46 -17.27
CA SER A 404 -6.24 -0.03 -17.16
C SER A 404 -7.20 0.41 -18.26
N GLU A 405 -7.04 -0.09 -19.48
CA GLU A 405 -7.90 0.19 -20.63
C GLU A 405 -9.31 -0.37 -20.41
N GLN A 406 -9.41 -1.60 -19.91
CA GLN A 406 -10.69 -2.24 -19.59
C GLN A 406 -11.42 -1.49 -18.48
N ALA A 407 -10.71 -1.06 -17.44
CA ALA A 407 -11.31 -0.29 -16.33
C ALA A 407 -11.83 1.08 -16.81
N VAL A 408 -11.05 1.80 -17.63
CA VAL A 408 -11.46 3.09 -18.20
C VAL A 408 -12.63 2.91 -19.17
N ASP A 409 -12.64 1.90 -20.02
CA ASP A 409 -13.75 1.61 -20.92
C ASP A 409 -15.05 1.29 -20.13
N LEU A 410 -14.94 0.49 -19.06
CA LEU A 410 -16.07 0.16 -18.18
C LEU A 410 -16.67 1.40 -17.51
N VAL A 411 -15.84 2.25 -16.92
CA VAL A 411 -16.30 3.48 -16.26
C VAL A 411 -16.83 4.49 -17.28
N GLY A 412 -16.17 4.60 -18.44
CA GLY A 412 -16.60 5.47 -19.53
C GLY A 412 -17.97 5.09 -20.09
N LYS A 413 -18.18 3.80 -20.39
CA LYS A 413 -19.49 3.26 -20.81
C LYS A 413 -20.55 3.44 -19.72
N TRP A 414 -20.19 3.24 -18.45
CA TRP A 414 -21.10 3.49 -17.32
C TRP A 414 -21.51 4.96 -17.25
N TYR A 415 -20.55 5.89 -17.32
CA TYR A 415 -20.79 7.32 -17.29
C TYR A 415 -21.69 7.77 -18.45
N ASP A 416 -21.39 7.32 -19.67
CA ASP A 416 -22.17 7.67 -20.87
C ASP A 416 -23.63 7.17 -20.80
N ARG A 417 -23.88 6.04 -20.12
CA ARG A 417 -25.24 5.53 -19.87
C ARG A 417 -26.00 6.37 -18.87
N GLN A 418 -25.34 6.77 -17.77
CA GLN A 418 -25.92 7.65 -16.75
C GLN A 418 -26.34 8.99 -17.36
N GLN A 419 -25.51 9.58 -18.24
CA GLN A 419 -25.84 10.83 -18.94
C GLN A 419 -27.05 10.70 -19.89
N LYS A 420 -27.28 9.52 -20.46
CA LYS A 420 -28.40 9.26 -21.39
C LYS A 420 -29.70 8.90 -20.66
N GLY A 421 -29.70 8.81 -19.33
CA GLY A 421 -30.83 8.26 -18.56
C GLY A 421 -31.19 6.83 -19.00
N ALA A 422 -30.20 6.07 -19.49
CA ALA A 422 -30.44 4.75 -20.05
C ALA A 422 -30.91 3.79 -18.94
N VAL A 423 -32.01 3.08 -19.20
CA VAL A 423 -32.55 2.06 -18.30
C VAL A 423 -31.53 0.94 -18.13
N VAL A 424 -31.43 0.39 -16.91
CA VAL A 424 -30.64 -0.80 -16.58
C VAL A 424 -30.91 -1.88 -17.64
N GLU A 425 -29.85 -2.37 -18.29
CA GLU A 425 -30.00 -3.43 -19.29
C GLU A 425 -30.67 -4.66 -18.66
N PRO A 426 -31.59 -5.33 -19.38
CA PRO A 426 -32.14 -6.59 -18.92
C PRO A 426 -31.00 -7.58 -18.66
N GLU A 427 -31.10 -8.34 -17.57
CA GLU A 427 -30.06 -9.29 -17.20
C GLU A 427 -29.74 -10.22 -18.37
N LYS A 428 -28.46 -10.26 -18.77
CA LYS A 428 -28.00 -11.29 -19.70
C LYS A 428 -28.36 -12.66 -19.11
N PRO A 429 -28.89 -13.61 -19.90
CA PRO A 429 -29.18 -14.94 -19.42
C PRO A 429 -27.90 -15.53 -18.83
N ALA A 430 -28.02 -16.08 -17.62
CA ALA A 430 -26.89 -16.60 -16.89
C ALA A 430 -26.29 -17.77 -17.65
N GLU A 431 -25.04 -17.62 -18.09
CA GLU A 431 -24.24 -18.77 -18.49
C GLU A 431 -23.88 -19.54 -17.22
N ASP A 432 -24.34 -20.79 -17.11
CA ASP A 432 -23.83 -21.72 -16.10
C ASP A 432 -22.35 -22.00 -16.39
N PHE A 433 -21.56 -22.27 -15.35
CA PHE A 433 -20.11 -22.53 -15.48
C PHE A 433 -19.78 -23.81 -16.29
N GLY A 434 -20.80 -24.48 -16.84
CA GLY A 434 -20.66 -25.82 -17.39
C GLY A 434 -20.23 -26.81 -16.32
N PRO A 435 -19.93 -28.06 -16.70
CA PRO A 435 -19.66 -29.12 -15.74
C PRO A 435 -18.43 -28.87 -14.85
N ILE A 436 -17.35 -28.26 -15.32
CA ILE A 436 -16.13 -27.91 -14.55
C ILE A 436 -15.37 -26.78 -15.27
N ILE A 437 -14.68 -25.88 -14.55
CA ILE A 437 -13.22 -25.54 -14.65
C ILE A 437 -12.90 -24.29 -13.80
N LEU A 438 -12.70 -24.46 -12.50
CA LEU A 438 -11.79 -23.59 -11.77
C LEU A 438 -10.43 -24.29 -11.78
N GLY A 439 -9.60 -23.95 -12.76
CA GLY A 439 -8.22 -24.43 -12.86
C GLY A 439 -7.31 -23.30 -13.32
N TRP A 440 -6.01 -23.56 -13.36
CA TRP A 440 -4.95 -22.64 -13.82
C TRP A 440 -5.23 -21.98 -15.19
N LYS A 441 -6.15 -22.54 -16.00
CA LYS A 441 -6.50 -22.08 -17.35
C LYS A 441 -7.64 -21.05 -17.44
N GLN A 442 -8.49 -20.90 -16.43
CA GLN A 442 -9.50 -19.84 -16.36
C GLN A 442 -9.12 -18.94 -15.19
N GLN A 443 -8.75 -17.69 -15.45
CA GLN A 443 -8.46 -16.68 -14.43
C GLN A 443 -9.73 -15.88 -14.15
N CYS A 444 -9.96 -15.44 -12.90
CA CYS A 444 -11.02 -14.50 -12.55
C CYS A 444 -10.65 -13.11 -13.09
N LYS A 445 -10.68 -12.98 -14.41
CA LYS A 445 -10.40 -11.75 -15.14
C LYS A 445 -11.69 -11.21 -15.74
N TYR A 446 -11.69 -9.91 -15.92
CA TYR A 446 -12.75 -9.23 -16.64
C TYR A 446 -12.91 -9.81 -18.07
N GLU A 447 -14.16 -10.09 -18.43
CA GLU A 447 -14.55 -10.52 -19.78
C GLU A 447 -15.67 -9.61 -20.28
N GLU A 448 -15.46 -8.93 -21.42
CA GLU A 448 -16.43 -7.96 -21.96
C GLU A 448 -17.82 -8.56 -22.20
N ARG A 449 -17.89 -9.80 -22.68
CA ARG A 449 -19.17 -10.51 -22.89
C ARG A 449 -20.00 -10.63 -21.61
N LYS A 450 -19.33 -10.69 -20.45
CA LYS A 450 -19.94 -10.81 -19.12
C LYS A 450 -20.21 -9.44 -18.48
N ALA A 451 -19.82 -8.33 -19.10
CA ALA A 451 -19.97 -7.02 -18.48
C ALA A 451 -21.44 -6.70 -18.16
N THR A 452 -21.65 -6.04 -17.01
CA THR A 452 -22.94 -5.53 -16.52
C THR A 452 -22.81 -4.06 -16.13
N PHE A 453 -23.87 -3.29 -16.31
CA PHE A 453 -23.93 -1.83 -16.03
C PHE A 453 -25.11 -1.50 -15.10
N ARG A 454 -25.23 -2.26 -14.01
CA ARG A 454 -26.40 -2.22 -13.11
C ARG A 454 -26.18 -1.38 -11.85
N ASP A 455 -24.94 -1.08 -11.53
CA ASP A 455 -24.58 -0.44 -10.26
C ASP A 455 -24.60 1.08 -10.41
N ASP A 456 -25.16 1.76 -9.42
CA ASP A 456 -25.22 3.23 -9.39
C ASP A 456 -23.91 3.88 -8.92
N ASN A 457 -23.00 3.07 -8.37
CA ASN A 457 -21.70 3.47 -7.85
C ASN A 457 -20.59 2.93 -8.77
N ALA A 458 -19.72 3.81 -9.27
CA ALA A 458 -18.69 3.44 -10.24
C ALA A 458 -17.64 2.48 -9.68
N ALA A 459 -17.33 2.57 -8.37
CA ALA A 459 -16.39 1.66 -7.72
C ALA A 459 -17.00 0.26 -7.56
N VAL A 460 -18.28 0.15 -7.20
CA VAL A 460 -19.00 -1.13 -7.18
C VAL A 460 -19.11 -1.71 -8.59
N HIS A 461 -19.38 -0.88 -9.58
CA HIS A 461 -19.42 -1.28 -11.00
C HIS A 461 -18.10 -1.91 -11.45
N LEU A 462 -16.95 -1.30 -11.12
CA LEU A 462 -15.64 -1.88 -11.40
C LEU A 462 -15.42 -3.19 -10.65
N MET A 463 -15.66 -3.20 -9.34
CA MET A 463 -15.47 -4.39 -8.50
C MET A 463 -16.32 -5.58 -8.97
N ARG A 464 -17.60 -5.34 -9.29
CA ARG A 464 -18.51 -6.34 -9.85
C ARG A 464 -17.95 -6.89 -11.17
N ASN A 465 -17.58 -6.03 -12.10
CA ASN A 465 -17.09 -6.48 -13.40
C ASN A 465 -15.74 -7.22 -13.30
N GLY A 466 -14.85 -6.83 -12.38
CA GLY A 466 -13.60 -7.55 -12.09
C GLY A 466 -13.83 -8.95 -11.51
N LEU A 467 -14.88 -9.11 -10.70
CA LEU A 467 -15.26 -10.38 -10.08
C LEU A 467 -16.15 -11.27 -10.96
N GLY A 468 -16.43 -10.90 -12.22
CA GLY A 468 -17.16 -11.77 -13.17
C GLY A 468 -18.46 -11.20 -13.75
N GLY A 469 -18.79 -9.92 -13.51
CA GLY A 469 -19.79 -9.18 -14.29
C GLY A 469 -21.24 -9.61 -14.06
N ALA A 470 -21.94 -10.17 -15.05
CA ALA A 470 -23.37 -10.51 -15.00
C ALA A 470 -23.65 -11.95 -14.52
N MET A 471 -22.62 -12.72 -14.14
CA MET A 471 -22.78 -14.14 -13.81
C MET A 471 -23.59 -14.35 -12.52
N LYS A 472 -24.53 -15.32 -12.51
CA LYS A 472 -25.37 -15.60 -11.33
C LYS A 472 -24.66 -16.37 -10.20
N ARG A 473 -23.51 -17.00 -10.46
CA ARG A 473 -22.75 -17.81 -9.49
C ARG A 473 -21.44 -17.14 -9.06
N TRP A 474 -21.56 -15.96 -8.45
CA TRP A 474 -20.46 -15.22 -7.82
C TRP A 474 -19.75 -15.96 -6.70
N SER A 475 -20.38 -17.00 -6.15
CA SER A 475 -19.80 -17.89 -5.15
C SER A 475 -18.40 -18.36 -5.56
N VAL A 476 -18.19 -18.62 -6.85
CA VAL A 476 -16.91 -19.04 -7.41
C VAL A 476 -15.85 -17.93 -7.41
N ALA A 477 -16.23 -16.69 -7.72
CA ALA A 477 -15.32 -15.55 -7.73
C ALA A 477 -14.95 -15.11 -6.31
N LEU A 478 -15.93 -15.07 -5.40
CA LEU A 478 -15.72 -14.81 -3.97
C LEU A 478 -14.87 -15.91 -3.32
N TRP A 479 -15.09 -17.18 -3.68
CA TRP A 479 -14.29 -18.31 -3.19
C TRP A 479 -12.84 -18.24 -3.67
N ARG A 480 -12.58 -17.74 -4.89
CA ARG A 480 -11.21 -17.52 -5.37
C ARG A 480 -10.53 -16.31 -4.78
N PHE A 481 -11.26 -15.22 -4.51
CA PHE A 481 -10.73 -14.06 -3.78
C PHE A 481 -10.18 -14.48 -2.41
N ALA A 482 -10.82 -15.47 -1.77
CA ALA A 482 -10.34 -16.09 -0.54
C ALA A 482 -9.14 -17.07 -0.73
N ILE A 483 -9.01 -17.73 -1.88
CA ILE A 483 -7.94 -18.74 -2.14
C ILE A 483 -6.65 -18.14 -2.72
N GLN A 484 -6.74 -17.12 -3.59
CA GLN A 484 -5.57 -16.51 -4.22
C GLN A 484 -4.59 -15.94 -3.16
N ILE A 485 -5.09 -15.58 -1.97
CA ILE A 485 -4.29 -15.18 -0.82
C ILE A 485 -3.44 -16.32 -0.24
N GLN A 486 -3.97 -17.55 -0.16
CA GLN A 486 -3.22 -18.68 0.41
C GLN A 486 -2.04 -19.12 -0.45
N GLU A 487 -2.07 -18.85 -1.76
CA GLU A 487 -0.95 -19.16 -2.66
C GLU A 487 0.12 -18.06 -2.68
N ILE A 488 -0.25 -16.78 -2.47
CA ILE A 488 0.70 -15.66 -2.35
C ILE A 488 1.48 -15.75 -1.04
N PHE A 489 0.82 -16.11 0.06
CA PHE A 489 1.46 -16.51 1.32
C PHE A 489 1.72 -18.01 1.31
N GLY A 490 2.70 -18.47 0.52
CA GLY A 490 3.11 -19.88 0.50
C GLY A 490 3.17 -20.47 1.91
N MET A 491 2.14 -21.27 2.22
CA MET A 491 1.90 -22.04 3.44
C MET A 491 2.57 -21.51 4.71
N THR A 492 1.81 -20.75 5.50
CA THR A 492 1.92 -20.87 6.97
C THR A 492 0.53 -21.03 7.56
N SER A 493 -0.03 -22.24 7.42
CA SER A 493 -1.05 -22.68 8.34
C SER A 493 -0.41 -23.33 9.56
N LEU A 494 -1.13 -23.17 10.67
CA LEU A 494 -1.15 -23.98 11.88
C LEU A 494 -0.16 -23.61 12.98
N CYS A 495 -0.73 -22.93 13.97
CA CYS A 495 -0.50 -23.15 15.39
C CYS A 495 0.16 -24.51 15.68
N ARG A 496 1.34 -24.46 16.29
CA ARG A 496 1.71 -25.30 17.43
C ARG A 496 2.54 -24.48 18.40
#